data_AF-D0UJ18-F1
#
_entry.id   AF-D0UJ18-F1
#
_cell.length_a   1.000
_cell.length_b   1.000
_cell.length_c   1.000
_cell.angle_alpha   90.00
_cell.angle_beta   90.00
_cell.angle_gamma   90.00
#
_symmetry.space_group_name_H-M   'P 1'
#
loop_
_entity.id
_entity.type
_entity.pdbx_description
1 polymer ?
#
loop_
_entity_poly.entity_id
_entity_poly.type
_entity_poly.pdbx_seq_one_letter_code
_entity_poly.pdbx_strand_id
1 'polypeptide(L)'
;MSALQFPCTIYQTQHGFNDYSSDDMRYGDLTEKQLRQEFGLDDVSDVVNPWTGEEVSLFSAFINSRPKSKTETAKLLFEEFLRLSMPAYYFGQRQLFTDLVKHFYSGRGNAFSSPFLDRAYREQILNDKSEKSSSLLAIKNTIRDGIDWDSGIFSESADNNFNKNIRGTVLPKFSRWIDYFNGLGMSVHDVYATKIQIISIDIYEHDFTATIKYSGQDHFGLDRSDIMNNKFHFLRAFRIWFVLQRWKGFGFKPFFTNINAVVTVKGRK
;
A
#
# COMPACT_ATOMS: atom_id res chain seq x y z
N MET A 1 19.01 -4.29 36.81
CA MET A 1 18.51 -3.80 35.51
C MET A 1 17.04 -4.20 35.41
N SER A 2 16.16 -3.33 34.91
CA SER A 2 14.76 -3.66 34.63
C SER A 2 14.68 -4.52 33.37
N ALA A 3 13.81 -5.54 33.39
CA ALA A 3 13.43 -6.28 32.20
C ALA A 3 12.51 -5.41 31.33
N LEU A 4 12.70 -5.45 30.01
CA LEU A 4 11.83 -4.75 29.07
C LEU A 4 10.40 -5.31 29.15
N GLN A 5 9.41 -4.43 29.18
CA GLN A 5 8.00 -4.82 29.19
C GLN A 5 7.50 -5.06 27.77
N PHE A 6 6.70 -6.11 27.58
CA PHE A 6 6.13 -6.47 26.28
C PHE A 6 4.60 -6.34 26.27
N PRO A 7 3.98 -5.96 25.13
CA PRO A 7 4.62 -5.69 23.84
C PRO A 7 5.36 -4.34 23.82
N CYS A 8 6.57 -4.32 23.23
CA CYS A 8 7.37 -3.11 23.06
C CYS A 8 7.43 -2.69 21.58
N THR A 9 7.33 -1.40 21.29
CA THR A 9 7.53 -0.86 19.92
C THR A 9 9.00 -0.52 19.73
N ILE A 10 9.66 -1.25 18.84
CA ILE A 10 11.11 -1.12 18.61
C ILE A 10 11.45 -0.24 17.39
N TYR A 11 10.46 -0.01 16.53
CA TYR A 11 10.60 0.85 15.36
C TYR A 11 9.24 1.38 14.88
N GLN A 12 9.23 2.63 14.42
CA GLN A 12 8.13 3.22 13.67
C GLN A 12 8.68 4.21 12.63
N THR A 13 8.09 4.23 11.45
CA THR A 13 8.36 5.24 10.41
C THR A 13 8.00 6.64 10.90
N GLN A 14 8.55 7.67 10.25
CA GLN A 14 8.17 9.06 10.52
C GLN A 14 6.72 9.33 10.09
N HIS A 15 6.33 8.80 8.93
CA HIS A 15 4.94 8.78 8.50
C HIS A 15 4.08 7.99 9.49
N GLY A 16 2.97 8.60 9.88
CA GLY A 16 2.00 8.03 10.82
C GLY A 16 0.98 7.15 10.12
N PHE A 17 0.41 6.23 10.89
CA PHE A 17 -0.78 5.50 10.46
C PHE A 17 -1.99 6.43 10.48
N ASN A 18 -2.92 6.18 9.58
CA ASN A 18 -4.19 6.89 9.39
C ASN A 18 -4.00 8.37 9.05
N ASP A 19 -3.01 8.67 8.20
CA ASP A 19 -2.76 10.02 7.74
C ASP A 19 -3.76 10.44 6.65
N TYR A 20 -4.94 10.85 7.06
CA TYR A 20 -5.97 11.37 6.14
C TYR A 20 -5.60 12.75 5.55
N SER A 21 -4.49 13.36 5.98
CA SER A 21 -4.08 14.69 5.51
C SER A 21 -3.24 14.65 4.24
N SER A 22 -2.74 13.46 3.85
CA SER A 22 -1.97 13.25 2.63
C SER A 22 -2.79 13.58 1.38
N ASP A 23 -2.11 14.03 0.32
CA ASP A 23 -2.82 14.49 -0.89
C ASP A 23 -3.49 13.34 -1.64
N ASP A 24 -2.88 12.15 -1.66
CA ASP A 24 -3.47 10.92 -2.21
C ASP A 24 -4.74 10.46 -1.50
N MET A 25 -5.01 10.95 -0.28
CA MET A 25 -6.23 10.68 0.48
C MET A 25 -7.36 11.69 0.22
N ARG A 26 -7.14 12.72 -0.60
CA ARG A 26 -8.18 13.68 -0.98
C ARG A 26 -9.09 13.13 -2.08
N TYR A 27 -10.35 13.57 -2.08
CA TYR A 27 -11.36 13.16 -3.04
C TYR A 27 -12.41 14.26 -3.22
N GLY A 28 -13.03 14.29 -4.39
CA GLY A 28 -14.10 15.25 -4.71
C GLY A 28 -13.71 16.72 -4.50
N ASP A 29 -12.43 17.05 -4.58
CA ASP A 29 -11.88 18.38 -4.26
C ASP A 29 -11.62 19.22 -5.53
N LEU A 30 -11.55 18.60 -6.69
CA LEU A 30 -11.23 19.24 -7.97
C LEU A 30 -12.47 19.49 -8.84
N THR A 31 -12.48 20.65 -9.50
CA THR A 31 -13.49 20.98 -10.52
C THR A 31 -13.13 20.35 -11.87
N GLU A 32 -14.12 20.22 -12.76
CA GLU A 32 -13.86 19.78 -14.15
C GLU A 32 -12.83 20.68 -14.84
N LYS A 33 -12.97 22.00 -14.68
CA LYS A 33 -12.04 22.99 -15.25
C LYS A 33 -10.60 22.71 -14.83
N GLN A 34 -10.36 22.42 -13.56
CA GLN A 34 -9.03 22.10 -13.05
C GLN A 34 -8.50 20.79 -13.65
N LEU A 35 -9.31 19.72 -13.64
CA LEU A 35 -8.92 18.43 -14.22
C LEU A 35 -8.50 18.56 -15.68
N ARG A 36 -9.23 19.34 -16.47
CA ARG A 36 -8.96 19.51 -17.90
C ARG A 36 -7.81 20.47 -18.17
N GLN A 37 -7.81 21.65 -17.55
CA GLN A 37 -6.86 22.73 -17.86
C GLN A 37 -5.52 22.61 -17.11
N GLU A 38 -5.54 22.18 -15.85
CA GLU A 38 -4.32 22.09 -15.03
C GLU A 38 -3.66 20.71 -15.14
N PHE A 39 -4.47 19.65 -15.24
CA PHE A 39 -3.97 18.26 -15.32
C PHE A 39 -4.04 17.64 -16.72
N GLY A 40 -4.52 18.37 -17.73
CA GLY A 40 -4.55 17.89 -19.13
C GLY A 40 -5.50 16.70 -19.37
N LEU A 41 -6.52 16.51 -18.52
CA LEU A 41 -7.41 15.35 -18.56
C LEU A 41 -8.62 15.58 -19.48
N ASP A 42 -8.41 16.02 -20.72
CA ASP A 42 -9.48 16.08 -21.72
C ASP A 42 -9.84 14.68 -22.26
N ASP A 43 -8.84 13.82 -22.49
CA ASP A 43 -9.00 12.41 -22.87
C ASP A 43 -8.79 11.48 -21.66
N VAL A 44 -9.90 10.99 -21.11
CA VAL A 44 -9.90 10.15 -19.89
C VAL A 44 -10.27 8.70 -20.17
N SER A 45 -11.15 8.43 -21.13
CA SER A 45 -11.80 7.12 -21.31
C SER A 45 -12.08 6.87 -22.79
N ASP A 46 -11.83 5.64 -23.26
CA ASP A 46 -12.21 5.21 -24.61
C ASP A 46 -13.68 4.75 -24.68
N VAL A 47 -14.35 4.66 -23.53
CA VAL A 47 -15.70 4.09 -23.41
C VAL A 47 -16.75 5.19 -23.24
N VAL A 48 -16.52 6.13 -22.33
CA VAL A 48 -17.49 7.17 -21.99
C VAL A 48 -16.81 8.48 -21.59
N ASN A 49 -17.29 9.61 -22.12
CA ASN A 49 -16.81 10.92 -21.71
C ASN A 49 -17.27 11.20 -20.26
N PRO A 50 -16.36 11.36 -19.27
CA PRO A 50 -16.75 11.56 -17.88
C PRO A 50 -17.55 12.86 -17.66
N TRP A 51 -17.32 13.86 -18.50
CA TRP A 51 -17.91 15.19 -18.40
C TRP A 51 -19.34 15.18 -18.90
N THR A 52 -19.55 14.68 -20.14
CA THR A 52 -20.85 14.72 -20.83
C THR A 52 -21.71 13.46 -20.63
N GLY A 53 -21.09 12.32 -20.31
CA GLY A 53 -21.75 11.01 -20.24
C GLY A 53 -22.00 10.36 -21.60
N GLU A 54 -21.46 10.92 -22.69
CA GLU A 54 -21.59 10.37 -24.04
C GLU A 54 -20.61 9.21 -24.27
N GLU A 55 -21.03 8.17 -24.99
CA GLU A 55 -20.15 7.05 -25.34
C GLU A 55 -19.12 7.46 -26.40
N VAL A 56 -17.85 7.11 -26.20
CA VAL A 56 -16.71 7.53 -27.06
C VAL A 56 -16.44 6.52 -28.20
N SER A 57 -17.09 5.36 -28.18
CA SER A 57 -16.90 4.28 -29.16
C SER A 57 -17.08 4.73 -30.62
N LEU A 58 -16.22 4.28 -31.54
CA LEU A 58 -16.39 4.52 -32.99
C LEU A 58 -17.76 4.03 -33.54
N PHE A 59 -18.40 3.09 -32.85
CA PHE A 59 -19.75 2.62 -33.20
C PHE A 59 -20.87 3.49 -32.62
N SER A 60 -20.61 4.32 -31.59
CA SER A 60 -21.61 5.25 -31.03
C SER A 60 -21.91 6.40 -31.99
N ALA A 61 -20.99 6.75 -32.91
CA ALA A 61 -21.25 7.71 -33.98
C ALA A 61 -22.42 7.31 -34.91
N PHE A 62 -22.78 6.02 -34.93
CA PHE A 62 -23.89 5.48 -35.73
C PHE A 62 -25.14 5.15 -34.90
N ILE A 63 -25.09 5.36 -33.58
CA ILE A 63 -26.20 5.09 -32.66
C ILE A 63 -26.40 6.34 -31.81
N ASN A 64 -27.52 7.05 -31.99
CA ASN A 64 -27.92 8.17 -31.12
C ASN A 64 -28.28 7.67 -29.71
N SER A 65 -27.29 7.27 -28.93
CA SER A 65 -27.45 6.86 -27.54
C SER A 65 -27.62 8.09 -26.67
N ARG A 66 -28.61 8.07 -25.76
CA ARG A 66 -28.74 9.12 -24.75
C ARG A 66 -27.45 9.21 -23.90
N PRO A 67 -27.09 10.41 -23.41
CA PRO A 67 -26.07 10.54 -22.38
C PRO A 67 -26.36 9.64 -21.16
N LYS A 68 -25.32 9.01 -20.65
CA LYS A 68 -25.36 8.21 -19.43
C LYS A 68 -25.49 9.11 -18.21
N SER A 69 -26.24 8.64 -17.21
CA SER A 69 -26.23 9.25 -15.88
C SER A 69 -24.84 9.19 -15.25
N LYS A 70 -24.58 9.97 -14.20
CA LYS A 70 -23.29 9.92 -13.49
C LYS A 70 -22.99 8.53 -12.91
N THR A 71 -24.00 7.82 -12.42
CA THR A 71 -23.84 6.44 -11.92
C THR A 71 -23.47 5.47 -13.03
N GLU A 72 -24.15 5.54 -14.18
CA GLU A 72 -23.83 4.71 -15.36
C GLU A 72 -22.42 5.02 -15.88
N THR A 73 -22.05 6.31 -15.93
CA THR A 73 -20.72 6.77 -16.35
C THR A 73 -19.63 6.23 -15.43
N ALA A 74 -19.79 6.40 -14.10
CA ALA A 74 -18.85 5.87 -13.13
C ALA A 74 -18.67 4.36 -13.27
N LYS A 75 -19.77 3.61 -13.43
CA LYS A 75 -19.71 2.16 -13.65
C LYS A 75 -18.86 1.79 -14.87
N LEU A 76 -19.09 2.45 -16.02
CA LEU A 76 -18.32 2.20 -17.25
C LEU A 76 -16.84 2.54 -17.07
N LEU A 77 -16.53 3.63 -16.37
CA LEU A 77 -15.15 4.01 -16.03
C LEU A 77 -14.48 2.95 -15.14
N PHE A 78 -15.16 2.43 -14.12
CA PHE A 78 -14.63 1.36 -13.28
C PHE A 78 -14.42 0.04 -14.05
N GLU A 79 -15.32 -0.30 -14.97
CA GLU A 79 -15.16 -1.47 -15.84
C GLU A 79 -13.96 -1.31 -16.79
N GLU A 80 -13.79 -0.13 -17.38
CA GLU A 80 -12.62 0.20 -18.18
C GLU A 80 -11.34 0.17 -17.34
N PHE A 81 -11.37 0.72 -16.12
CA PHE A 81 -10.24 0.71 -15.21
C PHE A 81 -9.75 -0.70 -14.90
N LEU A 82 -10.67 -1.62 -14.56
CA LEU A 82 -10.37 -3.04 -14.35
C LEU A 82 -9.81 -3.70 -15.61
N ARG A 83 -10.41 -3.41 -16.78
CA ARG A 83 -10.00 -3.97 -18.08
C ARG A 83 -8.61 -3.51 -18.48
N LEU A 84 -8.33 -2.22 -18.37
CA LEU A 84 -7.02 -1.65 -18.70
C LEU A 84 -5.94 -2.20 -17.78
N SER A 85 -6.28 -2.53 -16.54
CA SER A 85 -5.37 -3.15 -15.57
C SER A 85 -5.07 -4.64 -15.86
N MET A 86 -5.71 -5.24 -16.89
CA MET A 86 -5.59 -6.67 -17.21
C MET A 86 -4.22 -7.21 -17.62
N PRO A 87 -3.41 -6.49 -18.41
CA PRO A 87 -2.08 -6.94 -18.81
C PRO A 87 -1.08 -7.11 -17.65
N ALA A 88 -1.37 -6.57 -16.46
CA ALA A 88 -0.52 -6.63 -15.27
C ALA A 88 -0.64 -7.95 -14.46
N TYR A 89 -1.35 -8.97 -14.96
CA TYR A 89 -1.86 -10.10 -14.15
C TYR A 89 -1.09 -11.43 -14.21
N TYR A 90 0.15 -11.47 -14.71
CA TYR A 90 0.81 -12.76 -14.99
C TYR A 90 1.15 -13.63 -13.76
N PHE A 91 0.93 -13.20 -12.51
CA PHE A 91 1.44 -13.90 -11.32
C PHE A 91 0.47 -13.98 -10.12
N GLY A 92 -0.82 -14.24 -10.37
CA GLY A 92 -1.78 -14.65 -9.31
C GLY A 92 -2.32 -13.52 -8.41
N GLN A 93 -1.96 -12.26 -8.67
CA GLN A 93 -2.35 -11.09 -7.87
C GLN A 93 -3.62 -10.37 -8.38
N ARG A 94 -4.23 -10.89 -9.47
CA ARG A 94 -5.44 -10.33 -10.10
C ARG A 94 -6.61 -10.18 -9.13
N GLN A 95 -6.80 -11.18 -8.27
CA GLN A 95 -7.92 -11.18 -7.33
C GLN A 95 -7.81 -10.02 -6.35
N LEU A 96 -6.62 -9.80 -5.78
CA LEU A 96 -6.38 -8.69 -4.86
C LEU A 96 -6.68 -7.34 -5.50
N PHE A 97 -6.14 -7.08 -6.70
CA PHE A 97 -6.40 -5.82 -7.39
C PHE A 97 -7.89 -5.64 -7.71
N THR A 98 -8.55 -6.71 -8.16
CA THR A 98 -10.00 -6.70 -8.39
C THR A 98 -10.75 -6.34 -7.10
N ASP A 99 -10.33 -6.88 -5.96
CA ASP A 99 -10.94 -6.60 -4.65
C ASP A 99 -10.68 -5.16 -4.21
N LEU A 100 -9.48 -4.61 -4.43
CA LEU A 100 -9.15 -3.20 -4.19
C LEU A 100 -10.03 -2.26 -5.02
N VAL A 101 -10.19 -2.52 -6.32
CA VAL A 101 -11.02 -1.67 -7.19
C VAL A 101 -12.51 -1.81 -6.86
N LYS A 102 -13.00 -3.01 -6.52
CA LYS A 102 -14.37 -3.19 -6.02
C LYS A 102 -14.60 -2.44 -4.72
N HIS A 103 -13.62 -2.46 -3.82
CA HIS A 103 -13.67 -1.71 -2.58
C HIS A 103 -13.69 -0.20 -2.85
N PHE A 104 -12.87 0.29 -3.80
CA PHE A 104 -12.90 1.67 -4.26
C PHE A 104 -14.27 2.06 -4.84
N TYR A 105 -14.86 1.20 -5.69
CA TYR A 105 -16.18 1.40 -6.28
C TYR A 105 -17.31 1.47 -5.24
N SER A 106 -17.14 0.81 -4.09
CA SER A 106 -18.12 0.94 -2.99
C SER A 106 -18.21 2.35 -2.43
N GLY A 107 -17.19 3.19 -2.64
CA GLY A 107 -17.15 4.61 -2.28
C GLY A 107 -17.11 4.92 -0.78
N ARG A 108 -16.88 3.91 0.08
CA ARG A 108 -16.98 4.08 1.54
C ARG A 108 -15.75 4.66 2.20
N GLY A 109 -14.57 4.49 1.61
CA GLY A 109 -13.29 4.99 2.16
C GLY A 109 -12.81 4.26 3.42
N ASN A 110 -13.49 3.18 3.84
CA ASN A 110 -13.07 2.36 4.97
C ASN A 110 -11.74 1.68 4.65
N ALA A 111 -10.90 1.43 5.65
CA ALA A 111 -9.65 0.70 5.42
C ALA A 111 -9.92 -0.70 4.84
N PHE A 112 -9.03 -1.14 3.94
CA PHE A 112 -9.02 -2.45 3.33
C PHE A 112 -7.96 -3.32 3.99
N SER A 113 -8.24 -4.60 4.16
CA SER A 113 -7.27 -5.60 4.62
C SER A 113 -7.52 -6.91 3.89
N SER A 114 -6.47 -7.67 3.62
CA SER A 114 -6.59 -8.96 2.95
C SER A 114 -5.61 -9.97 3.54
N PRO A 115 -6.06 -11.21 3.83
CA PRO A 115 -5.17 -12.29 4.23
C PRO A 115 -4.06 -12.58 3.18
N PHE A 116 -4.30 -12.23 1.92
CA PHE A 116 -3.29 -12.33 0.87
C PHE A 116 -2.15 -11.31 1.06
N LEU A 117 -2.50 -10.05 1.36
CA LEU A 117 -1.52 -8.99 1.66
C LEU A 117 -0.68 -9.39 2.88
N ASP A 118 -1.33 -9.82 3.95
CA ASP A 118 -0.68 -10.24 5.20
C ASP A 118 0.30 -11.40 4.97
N ARG A 119 -0.12 -12.41 4.19
CA ARG A 119 0.73 -13.57 3.86
C ARG A 119 1.94 -13.16 3.05
N ALA A 120 1.75 -12.41 1.98
CA ALA A 120 2.84 -12.07 1.08
C ALA A 120 3.80 -11.05 1.72
N TYR A 121 3.31 -10.18 2.61
CA TYR A 121 4.15 -9.34 3.47
C TYR A 121 5.00 -10.19 4.43
N ARG A 122 4.37 -11.18 5.10
CA ARG A 122 5.07 -12.13 5.97
C ARG A 122 6.13 -12.94 5.21
N GLU A 123 5.79 -13.46 4.03
CA GLU A 123 6.72 -14.23 3.20
C GLU A 123 7.91 -13.38 2.76
N GLN A 124 7.69 -12.12 2.40
CA GLN A 124 8.78 -11.21 2.07
C GLN A 124 9.73 -10.98 3.26
N ILE A 125 9.17 -10.73 4.46
CA ILE A 125 9.96 -10.58 5.69
C ILE A 125 10.79 -11.84 5.97
N LEU A 126 10.21 -13.01 5.81
CA LEU A 126 10.88 -14.29 6.09
C LEU A 126 11.93 -14.64 5.04
N ASN A 127 11.71 -14.28 3.77
CA ASN A 127 12.59 -14.60 2.65
C ASN A 127 13.74 -13.60 2.47
N ASP A 128 13.72 -12.44 3.13
CA ASP A 128 14.86 -11.53 3.12
C ASP A 128 15.99 -12.05 4.03
N LYS A 129 16.98 -12.70 3.40
CA LYS A 129 18.20 -13.22 4.03
C LYS A 129 19.40 -12.30 3.90
N SER A 130 19.19 -11.07 3.41
CA SER A 130 20.28 -10.14 3.14
C SER A 130 20.90 -9.66 4.45
N GLU A 131 22.18 -9.95 4.67
CA GLU A 131 22.86 -9.65 5.94
C GLU A 131 22.84 -8.16 6.31
N LYS A 132 22.91 -7.29 5.30
CA LYS A 132 22.96 -5.83 5.49
C LYS A 132 21.59 -5.15 5.47
N SER A 133 20.56 -5.77 4.90
CA SER A 133 19.27 -5.10 4.64
C SER A 133 18.05 -5.77 5.27
N SER A 134 18.18 -6.98 5.82
CA SER A 134 17.05 -7.68 6.44
C SER A 134 16.73 -7.09 7.80
N SER A 135 15.55 -6.44 7.93
CA SER A 135 15.05 -5.93 9.20
C SER A 135 14.89 -7.03 10.24
N LEU A 136 14.42 -8.22 9.84
CA LEU A 136 14.23 -9.36 10.73
C LEU A 136 15.57 -9.87 11.29
N LEU A 137 16.62 -9.89 10.46
CA LEU A 137 17.96 -10.30 10.91
C LEU A 137 18.59 -9.26 11.84
N ALA A 138 18.43 -7.97 11.54
CA ALA A 138 18.89 -6.89 12.42
C ALA A 138 18.20 -6.97 13.80
N ILE A 139 16.88 -7.22 13.84
CA ILE A 139 16.14 -7.43 15.09
C ILE A 139 16.66 -8.66 15.82
N LYS A 140 16.84 -9.79 15.12
CA LYS A 140 17.41 -11.02 15.70
C LYS A 140 18.74 -10.76 16.39
N ASN A 141 19.67 -10.10 15.69
CA ASN A 141 21.01 -9.83 16.21
C ASN A 141 20.95 -8.84 17.37
N THR A 142 20.12 -7.81 17.28
CA THR A 142 19.94 -6.84 18.37
C THR A 142 19.37 -7.50 19.62
N ILE A 143 18.43 -8.44 19.48
CA ILE A 143 17.94 -9.25 20.61
C ILE A 143 19.10 -10.07 21.21
N ARG A 144 19.80 -10.86 20.39
CA ARG A 144 20.91 -11.71 20.85
C ARG A 144 21.96 -10.91 21.63
N ASP A 145 22.37 -9.77 21.08
CA ASP A 145 23.46 -8.96 21.61
C ASP A 145 23.01 -8.16 22.86
N GLY A 146 21.69 -7.99 23.05
CA GLY A 146 21.09 -7.31 24.20
C GLY A 146 20.62 -8.21 25.34
N ILE A 147 20.63 -9.54 25.15
CA ILE A 147 20.35 -10.51 26.22
C ILE A 147 21.55 -10.57 27.16
N ASP A 148 21.30 -10.36 28.45
CA ASP A 148 22.21 -10.80 29.49
C ASP A 148 22.00 -12.31 29.69
N TRP A 149 22.93 -13.10 29.16
CA TRP A 149 22.84 -14.56 29.19
C TRP A 149 23.09 -15.16 30.58
N ASP A 150 23.69 -14.42 31.51
CA ASP A 150 23.93 -14.90 32.87
C ASP A 150 22.67 -14.73 33.73
N SER A 151 21.92 -13.64 33.52
CA SER A 151 20.65 -13.39 34.23
C SER A 151 19.40 -13.85 33.47
N GLY A 152 19.51 -14.15 32.17
CA GLY A 152 18.39 -14.55 31.31
C GLY A 152 17.41 -13.40 31.03
N ILE A 153 17.87 -12.15 31.09
CA ILE A 153 17.03 -10.95 30.97
C ILE A 153 17.41 -10.14 29.74
N PHE A 154 16.40 -9.67 29.00
CA PHE A 154 16.58 -8.64 27.98
C PHE A 154 16.41 -7.25 28.61
N SER A 155 17.53 -6.51 28.72
CA SER A 155 17.58 -5.24 29.45
C SER A 155 16.97 -4.07 28.68
N GLU A 156 16.34 -3.14 29.40
CA GLU A 156 15.76 -1.92 28.81
C GLU A 156 16.82 -1.02 28.12
N SER A 157 18.06 -1.00 28.60
CA SER A 157 19.15 -0.23 27.96
C SER A 157 19.54 -0.76 26.58
N ALA A 158 19.28 -2.05 26.29
CA ALA A 158 19.52 -2.64 24.97
C ALA A 158 18.49 -2.18 23.92
N ASP A 159 17.33 -1.67 24.35
CA ASP A 159 16.25 -1.20 23.46
C ASP A 159 16.69 -0.05 22.55
N ASN A 160 17.58 0.81 23.06
CA ASN A 160 18.13 1.96 22.33
C ASN A 160 18.83 1.58 21.01
N ASN A 161 19.26 0.33 20.86
CA ASN A 161 19.95 -0.14 19.67
C ASN A 161 19.00 -0.55 18.52
N PHE A 162 17.72 -0.86 18.79
CA PHE A 162 16.80 -1.30 17.74
C PHE A 162 16.58 -0.23 16.69
N ASN A 163 16.21 0.98 17.11
CA ASN A 163 15.89 2.05 16.15
C ASN A 163 17.10 2.35 15.25
N LYS A 164 18.30 2.42 15.84
CA LYS A 164 19.56 2.61 15.09
C LYS A 164 19.81 1.49 14.09
N ASN A 165 19.70 0.23 14.53
CA ASN A 165 20.01 -0.93 13.69
C ASN A 165 18.97 -1.14 12.59
N ILE A 166 17.69 -0.89 12.87
CA ILE A 166 16.59 -1.04 11.91
C ILE A 166 16.61 0.09 10.87
N ARG A 167 16.94 1.34 11.25
CA ARG A 167 17.08 2.45 10.28
C ARG A 167 18.11 2.18 9.18
N GLY A 168 19.13 1.37 9.46
CA GLY A 168 20.14 0.96 8.49
C GLY A 168 19.68 -0.17 7.55
N THR A 169 18.51 -0.76 7.78
CA THR A 169 17.96 -1.86 6.98
C THR A 169 17.00 -1.39 5.90
N VAL A 170 16.63 -2.29 4.99
CA VAL A 170 15.52 -2.07 4.08
C VAL A 170 14.27 -2.61 4.76
N LEU A 171 13.34 -1.72 5.11
CA LEU A 171 12.06 -2.14 5.63
C LEU A 171 11.32 -3.00 4.59
N PRO A 172 10.50 -3.96 5.03
CA PRO A 172 9.63 -4.68 4.12
C PRO A 172 8.74 -3.68 3.40
N LYS A 173 9.03 -3.49 2.12
CA LYS A 173 8.25 -2.66 1.20
C LYS A 173 7.76 -3.55 0.09
N PHE A 174 6.60 -3.27 -0.51
CA PHE A 174 6.11 -4.06 -1.64
C PHE A 174 6.94 -3.89 -2.92
N SER A 175 8.17 -3.39 -2.82
CA SER A 175 9.03 -3.11 -3.97
C SER A 175 9.39 -4.34 -4.81
N ARG A 176 9.10 -5.56 -4.36
CA ARG A 176 9.27 -6.79 -5.15
C ARG A 176 7.99 -7.23 -5.88
N TRP A 177 6.84 -6.67 -5.54
CA TRP A 177 5.61 -6.84 -6.33
C TRP A 177 5.63 -5.94 -7.58
N ILE A 178 6.50 -4.93 -7.54
CA ILE A 178 6.88 -4.04 -8.65
C ILE A 178 7.24 -4.82 -9.91
N ASP A 179 7.83 -6.01 -9.79
CA ASP A 179 8.28 -6.75 -10.96
C ASP A 179 7.14 -7.44 -11.74
N TYR A 180 5.92 -7.52 -11.18
CA TYR A 180 4.80 -8.25 -11.79
C TYR A 180 3.61 -7.40 -12.24
N PHE A 181 3.44 -6.18 -11.72
CA PHE A 181 2.51 -5.18 -12.28
C PHE A 181 3.09 -4.40 -13.48
N ASN A 182 4.27 -4.84 -13.98
CA ASN A 182 5.09 -4.21 -15.02
C ASN A 182 4.51 -4.29 -16.44
N GLY A 183 3.22 -4.00 -16.58
CA GLY A 183 2.67 -3.41 -17.80
C GLY A 183 2.16 -1.98 -17.59
N LEU A 184 1.86 -1.58 -16.34
CA LEU A 184 1.08 -0.36 -16.07
C LEU A 184 1.50 0.42 -14.83
N GLY A 185 2.53 0.03 -14.07
CA GLY A 185 3.02 0.86 -12.95
C GLY A 185 2.01 1.13 -11.82
N MET A 186 0.93 0.34 -11.72
CA MET A 186 -0.05 0.39 -10.64
C MET A 186 0.48 -0.36 -9.40
N SER A 187 1.56 0.12 -8.80
CA SER A 187 2.11 -0.48 -7.59
C SER A 187 1.65 0.26 -6.34
N VAL A 188 1.39 -0.50 -5.27
CA VAL A 188 1.68 -0.08 -3.88
C VAL A 188 3.16 0.29 -3.88
N HIS A 189 3.45 1.56 -4.11
CA HIS A 189 4.78 2.05 -4.53
C HIS A 189 5.78 2.00 -3.37
N ASP A 190 5.25 2.01 -2.15
CA ASP A 190 5.98 1.89 -0.90
C ASP A 190 5.04 1.33 0.20
N VAL A 191 5.52 1.24 1.44
CA VAL A 191 4.64 1.14 2.61
C VAL A 191 4.71 2.48 3.31
N TYR A 192 3.67 3.31 3.19
CA TYR A 192 3.62 4.66 3.77
C TYR A 192 4.01 4.67 5.26
N ALA A 193 3.41 3.79 6.06
CA ALA A 193 3.69 3.68 7.48
C ALA A 193 4.01 2.25 7.92
N THR A 194 5.11 2.06 8.66
CA THR A 194 5.50 0.78 9.24
C THR A 194 5.74 0.91 10.73
N LYS A 195 5.24 -0.05 11.50
CA LYS A 195 5.47 -0.21 12.94
C LYS A 195 5.90 -1.64 13.24
N ILE A 196 6.96 -1.79 14.02
CA ILE A 196 7.51 -3.10 14.42
C ILE A 196 7.48 -3.20 15.93
N GLN A 197 6.93 -4.30 16.43
CA GLN A 197 6.82 -4.59 17.85
C GLN A 197 7.41 -5.96 18.18
N ILE A 198 8.06 -6.04 19.34
CA ILE A 198 8.32 -7.31 20.01
C ILE A 198 7.11 -7.62 20.89
N ILE A 199 6.44 -8.73 20.63
CA ILE A 199 5.27 -9.18 21.37
C ILE A 199 5.67 -10.00 22.59
N SER A 200 6.71 -10.82 22.46
CA SER A 200 7.30 -11.60 23.55
C SER A 200 8.73 -12.02 23.21
N ILE A 201 9.52 -12.29 24.25
CA ILE A 201 10.81 -12.98 24.16
C ILE A 201 10.86 -14.04 25.26
N ASP A 202 11.10 -15.28 24.86
CA ASP A 202 11.36 -16.40 25.76
C ASP A 202 12.86 -16.75 25.66
N ILE A 203 13.57 -16.70 26.78
CA ILE A 203 15.03 -16.93 26.87
C ILE A 203 15.27 -18.23 27.64
N TYR A 204 16.12 -19.11 27.08
CA TYR A 204 16.45 -20.41 27.64
C TYR A 204 17.95 -20.64 27.54
N GLU A 205 18.72 -20.59 28.64
CA GLU A 205 20.18 -20.85 28.75
C GLU A 205 21.10 -20.35 27.59
N HIS A 206 20.99 -20.93 26.40
CA HIS A 206 21.78 -20.62 25.21
C HIS A 206 20.95 -20.29 23.95
N ASP A 207 19.62 -20.27 24.06
CA ASP A 207 18.65 -20.01 22.99
C ASP A 207 17.68 -18.90 23.41
N PHE A 208 17.11 -18.21 22.42
CA PHE A 208 15.91 -17.39 22.61
C PHE A 208 14.93 -17.60 21.46
N THR A 209 13.65 -17.42 21.77
CA THR A 209 12.56 -17.32 20.81
C THR A 209 11.85 -15.99 21.01
N ALA A 210 11.68 -15.19 19.96
CA ALA A 210 10.95 -13.94 20.03
C ALA A 210 9.82 -13.90 18.99
N THR A 211 8.70 -13.31 19.38
CA THR A 211 7.56 -13.06 18.50
C THR A 211 7.56 -11.59 18.08
N ILE A 212 7.67 -11.34 16.78
CA ILE A 212 7.76 -10.00 16.20
C ILE A 212 6.51 -9.72 15.39
N LYS A 213 5.86 -8.59 15.63
CA LYS A 213 4.72 -8.10 14.84
C LYS A 213 5.17 -6.91 14.00
N TYR A 214 4.97 -7.04 12.70
CA TYR A 214 5.03 -5.95 11.73
C TYR A 214 3.60 -5.52 11.41
N SER A 215 3.34 -4.22 11.47
CA SER A 215 2.16 -3.58 10.91
C SER A 215 2.62 -2.61 9.84
N GLY A 216 2.01 -2.69 8.67
CA GLY A 216 2.21 -1.80 7.54
C GLY A 216 0.88 -1.16 7.14
N GLN A 217 0.95 0.05 6.60
CA GLN A 217 -0.18 0.71 5.98
C GLN A 217 0.29 1.47 4.74
N ASP A 218 -0.48 1.39 3.67
CA ASP A 218 -0.29 2.21 2.48
C ASP A 218 -1.61 2.85 2.05
N HIS A 219 -1.55 3.73 1.04
CA HIS A 219 -2.70 4.47 0.54
C HIS A 219 -3.15 3.91 -0.81
N PHE A 220 -4.45 3.65 -0.95
CA PHE A 220 -5.08 3.43 -2.25
C PHE A 220 -5.73 4.73 -2.70
N GLY A 221 -4.92 5.61 -3.27
CA GLY A 221 -5.34 6.87 -3.88
C GLY A 221 -4.23 7.48 -4.71
N LEU A 222 -4.56 8.49 -5.51
CA LEU A 222 -3.61 9.23 -6.32
C LEU A 222 -3.51 10.68 -5.87
N ASP A 223 -2.28 11.15 -5.74
CA ASP A 223 -1.99 12.56 -5.51
C ASP A 223 -1.86 13.34 -6.84
N ARG A 224 -1.79 14.66 -6.74
CA ARG A 224 -1.65 15.55 -7.90
C ARG A 224 -0.33 15.36 -8.65
N SER A 225 0.73 14.95 -7.96
CA SER A 225 2.04 14.75 -8.57
C SER A 225 2.12 13.44 -9.37
N ASP A 226 1.40 12.40 -8.93
CA ASP A 226 1.29 11.11 -9.61
C ASP A 226 0.74 11.29 -11.02
N ILE A 227 -0.38 11.99 -11.17
CA ILE A 227 -1.03 12.18 -12.47
C ILE A 227 -0.26 13.12 -13.41
N MET A 228 0.62 13.95 -12.87
CA MET A 228 1.49 14.85 -13.64
C MET A 228 2.81 14.18 -14.04
N ASN A 229 3.13 13.01 -13.47
CA ASN A 229 4.27 12.23 -13.91
C ASN A 229 3.99 11.64 -15.30
N ASN A 230 4.82 11.97 -16.28
CA ASN A 230 4.66 11.50 -17.66
C ASN A 230 4.43 9.99 -17.79
N LYS A 231 5.05 9.15 -16.94
CA LYS A 231 4.86 7.69 -16.99
C LYS A 231 3.41 7.28 -16.69
N PHE A 232 2.79 7.89 -15.69
CA PHE A 232 1.43 7.57 -15.26
C PHE A 232 0.40 8.37 -16.05
N HIS A 233 0.72 9.61 -16.42
CA HIS A 233 -0.15 10.49 -17.18
C HIS A 233 -0.61 9.87 -18.51
N PHE A 234 0.25 9.12 -19.20
CA PHE A 234 -0.13 8.45 -20.46
C PHE A 234 -0.92 7.16 -20.26
N LEU A 235 -0.99 6.63 -19.04
CA LEU A 235 -1.74 5.44 -18.74
C LEU A 235 -3.17 5.79 -18.39
N ARG A 236 -4.09 5.45 -19.29
CA ARG A 236 -5.51 5.77 -19.14
C ARG A 236 -6.14 5.24 -17.85
N ALA A 237 -5.65 4.11 -17.32
CA ALA A 237 -6.08 3.59 -16.02
C ALA A 237 -5.88 4.61 -14.88
N PHE A 238 -4.76 5.35 -14.87
CA PHE A 238 -4.49 6.40 -13.87
C PHE A 238 -5.35 7.63 -14.09
N ARG A 239 -5.59 8.03 -15.34
CA ARG A 239 -6.52 9.13 -15.65
C ARG A 239 -7.92 8.83 -15.11
N ILE A 240 -8.42 7.63 -15.38
CA ILE A 240 -9.72 7.17 -14.91
C ILE A 240 -9.76 7.17 -13.38
N TRP A 241 -8.77 6.57 -12.73
CA TRP A 241 -8.68 6.53 -11.27
C TRP A 241 -8.70 7.95 -10.67
N PHE A 242 -7.85 8.85 -11.18
CA PHE A 242 -7.75 10.22 -10.70
C PHE A 242 -9.08 10.97 -10.87
N VAL A 243 -9.78 10.80 -12.00
CA VAL A 243 -11.08 11.43 -12.22
C VAL A 243 -12.17 10.85 -11.31
N LEU A 244 -12.22 9.53 -11.13
CA LEU A 244 -13.15 8.88 -10.21
C LEU A 244 -12.94 9.38 -8.77
N GLN A 245 -11.68 9.57 -8.36
CA GLN A 245 -11.33 10.01 -7.02
C GLN A 245 -11.55 11.52 -6.80
N ARG A 246 -10.91 12.36 -7.62
CA ARG A 246 -10.72 13.79 -7.32
C ARG A 246 -11.83 14.69 -7.84
N TRP A 247 -12.57 14.25 -8.85
CA TRP A 247 -13.60 15.09 -9.43
C TRP A 247 -14.78 15.26 -8.49
N LYS A 248 -15.20 16.51 -8.26
CA LYS A 248 -16.44 16.86 -7.55
C LYS A 248 -17.69 16.17 -8.09
N GLY A 249 -17.69 15.78 -9.38
CA GLY A 249 -18.80 15.06 -10.00
C GLY A 249 -18.91 13.58 -9.61
N PHE A 250 -17.86 12.98 -9.04
CA PHE A 250 -17.84 11.59 -8.58
C PHE A 250 -17.46 11.47 -7.10
N GLY A 251 -16.22 11.84 -6.76
CA GLY A 251 -15.74 11.86 -5.37
C GLY A 251 -15.64 10.48 -4.70
N PHE A 252 -15.27 9.42 -5.43
CA PHE A 252 -15.03 8.11 -4.82
C PHE A 252 -13.87 8.21 -3.82
N LYS A 253 -14.09 7.70 -2.61
CA LYS A 253 -13.14 7.88 -1.51
C LYS A 253 -11.93 6.92 -1.65
N PRO A 254 -10.69 7.44 -1.60
CA PRO A 254 -9.51 6.60 -1.40
C PRO A 254 -9.56 5.98 0.00
N PHE A 255 -8.68 5.03 0.26
CA PHE A 255 -8.68 4.29 1.52
C PHE A 255 -7.29 3.76 1.87
N PHE A 256 -7.09 3.45 3.14
CA PHE A 256 -5.88 2.79 3.61
C PHE A 256 -5.91 1.29 3.34
N THR A 257 -4.77 0.73 2.96
CA THR A 257 -4.53 -0.71 2.90
C THR A 257 -3.71 -1.13 4.12
N ASN A 258 -4.35 -1.83 5.06
CA ASN A 258 -3.72 -2.30 6.29
C ASN A 258 -3.15 -3.70 6.10
N ILE A 259 -1.93 -3.90 6.58
CA ILE A 259 -1.19 -5.14 6.38
C ILE A 259 -0.50 -5.53 7.67
N ASN A 260 -0.57 -6.80 8.04
CA ASN A 260 0.01 -7.31 9.26
C ASN A 260 0.80 -8.60 9.02
N ALA A 261 1.95 -8.73 9.66
CA ALA A 261 2.72 -9.96 9.69
C ALA A 261 3.23 -10.22 11.10
N VAL A 262 2.90 -11.38 11.66
CA VAL A 262 3.53 -11.88 12.88
C VAL A 262 4.54 -12.93 12.46
N VAL A 263 5.77 -12.85 12.95
CA VAL A 263 6.84 -13.81 12.67
C VAL A 263 7.54 -14.23 13.96
N THR A 264 7.98 -15.47 14.00
CA THR A 264 8.79 -16.00 15.10
C THR A 264 10.24 -16.04 14.67
N VAL A 265 11.13 -15.52 15.50
CA VAL A 265 12.57 -15.56 15.28
C VAL A 265 13.24 -16.35 16.40
N LYS A 266 14.20 -17.19 16.03
CA LYS A 266 15.00 -17.98 16.96
C LYS A 266 16.47 -17.61 16.82
N GLY A 267 17.15 -17.47 17.94
CA GLY A 267 18.58 -17.21 17.99
C GLY A 267 19.26 -17.95 19.13
N ARG A 268 20.58 -17.92 19.10
CA ARG A 268 21.47 -18.57 20.07
C ARG A 268 22.55 -17.59 20.51
N LYS A 269 23.13 -17.84 21.69
CA LYS A 269 24.31 -17.14 22.20
C LYS A 269 25.44 -17.14 21.18
#